data_AF-A0A8R7TN87-F1
#
_entry.id   AF-A0A8R7TN87-F1
#
_cell.length_a   1.000
_cell.length_b   1.000
_cell.length_c   1.000
_cell.angle_alpha   90.00
_cell.angle_beta   90.00
_cell.angle_gamma   90.00
#
_symmetry.space_group_name_H-M   'P 1'
#
loop_
_entity.id
_entity.type
_entity.pdbx_description
1 polymer ?
#
loop_
_entity_poly.entity_id
_entity_poly.type
_entity_poly.pdbx_seq_one_letter_code
_entity_poly.pdbx_strand_id
1 'polypeptide(L)'
;MASRSSMLQLLVVAIVVAQFLGSEAGGISIYWGQNGEEGTLAATCATGNYKFINIAFLSSFGNGQPPVLNLAGHCVPTNGGC
;
A
#
# COMPACT_ATOMS: atom_id res chain seq x y z
N MET A 1 -22.30 27.50 -36.36
CA MET A 1 -20.94 26.92 -36.43
C MET A 1 -19.98 27.51 -35.40
N ALA A 2 -20.03 28.81 -35.06
CA ALA A 2 -19.15 29.43 -34.06
C ALA A 2 -19.26 28.84 -32.63
N SER A 3 -20.46 28.51 -32.14
CA SER A 3 -20.66 27.94 -30.80
C SER A 3 -20.03 26.54 -30.62
N ARG A 4 -20.08 25.67 -31.66
CA ARG A 4 -19.43 24.35 -31.63
C ARG A 4 -17.90 24.45 -31.59
N SER A 5 -17.32 25.40 -32.34
CA SER A 5 -15.88 25.67 -32.34
C SER A 5 -15.39 26.19 -30.99
N SER A 6 -16.14 27.09 -30.36
CA SER A 6 -15.83 27.64 -29.04
C SER A 6 -15.93 26.56 -27.95
N MET A 7 -16.89 25.64 -28.04
CA MET A 7 -17.02 24.52 -27.11
C MET A 7 -15.83 23.53 -27.20
N LEU A 8 -15.38 23.23 -28.42
CA LEU A 8 -14.19 22.39 -28.64
C LEU A 8 -12.92 23.03 -28.07
N GLN A 9 -12.74 24.35 -28.26
CA GLN A 9 -11.62 25.08 -27.69
C GLN A 9 -11.62 25.04 -26.15
N LEU A 10 -12.78 25.22 -25.53
CA LEU A 10 -12.92 25.13 -24.08
C LEU A 10 -12.59 23.73 -23.54
N LEU A 11 -13.03 22.68 -24.24
CA LEU A 11 -12.73 21.29 -23.89
C LEU A 11 -11.23 20.99 -23.96
N VAL A 12 -10.56 21.46 -25.02
CA VAL A 12 -9.10 21.31 -25.18
C VAL A 12 -8.36 22.01 -24.04
N VAL A 13 -8.75 23.25 -23.70
CA VAL A 13 -8.15 23.98 -22.56
C VAL A 13 -8.38 23.24 -21.24
N ALA A 14 -9.58 22.70 -21.00
CA ALA A 14 -9.89 21.94 -19.79
C ALA A 14 -9.04 20.67 -19.65
N ILE A 15 -8.85 19.91 -20.73
CA ILE A 15 -8.01 18.70 -20.73
C ILE A 15 -6.55 19.08 -20.45
N VAL A 16 -6.05 20.13 -21.09
CA VAL A 16 -4.68 20.61 -20.88
C VAL A 16 -4.46 21.04 -19.43
N VAL A 17 -5.39 21.81 -18.84
CA VAL A 17 -5.34 22.23 -17.43
C VAL A 17 -5.39 21.02 -16.49
N ALA A 18 -6.22 20.02 -16.77
CA ALA A 18 -6.34 18.82 -15.94
C ALA A 18 -5.03 18.01 -15.86
N GLN A 19 -4.18 18.04 -16.90
CA GLN A 19 -2.88 17.37 -16.89
C GLN A 19 -1.87 18.04 -15.93
N PHE A 20 -2.01 19.34 -15.67
CA PHE A 20 -1.12 20.07 -14.75
C PHE A 20 -1.54 19.98 -13.28
N LEU A 21 -2.77 19.56 -13.00
CA LEU A 21 -3.29 19.48 -11.63
C LEU A 21 -2.86 18.21 -10.89
N GLY A 22 -2.20 17.26 -11.58
CA GLY A 22 -1.87 15.96 -11.01
C GLY A 22 -3.13 15.17 -10.61
N SER A 23 -2.97 13.90 -10.27
CA SER A 23 -4.03 13.15 -9.61
C SER A 23 -3.47 12.49 -8.35
N GLU A 24 -4.29 12.42 -7.31
CA GLU A 24 -3.99 11.64 -6.13
C GLU A 24 -4.17 10.16 -6.48
N ALA A 25 -3.10 9.54 -6.98
CA ALA A 25 -3.09 8.10 -7.21
C ALA A 25 -3.18 7.36 -5.86
N GLY A 26 -3.91 6.25 -5.86
CA GLY A 26 -3.94 5.34 -4.71
C GLY A 26 -2.56 4.77 -4.40
N GLY A 27 -2.42 4.13 -3.24
CA GLY A 27 -1.20 3.42 -2.85
C GLY A 27 -1.34 1.91 -3.04
N ILE A 28 -0.24 1.23 -3.32
CA ILE A 28 -0.18 -0.24 -3.28
C ILE A 28 -0.03 -0.67 -1.81
N SER A 29 -0.83 -1.66 -1.38
CA SER A 29 -0.66 -2.33 -0.10
C SER A 29 -0.21 -3.77 -0.29
N ILE A 30 0.70 -4.25 0.57
CA ILE A 30 1.17 -5.65 0.56
C ILE A 30 1.02 -6.26 1.96
N TYR A 31 0.82 -7.56 2.04
CA TYR A 31 1.00 -8.31 3.29
C TYR A 31 2.43 -8.82 3.38
N TRP A 32 3.03 -8.70 4.56
CA TRP A 32 4.39 -9.17 4.85
C TRP A 32 4.38 -9.96 6.16
N GLY A 33 5.15 -11.03 6.26
CA GLY A 33 5.42 -11.75 7.50
C GLY A 33 5.13 -13.25 7.43
N GLN A 34 4.58 -13.78 6.34
CA GLN A 34 4.17 -15.19 6.27
C GLN A 34 5.12 -16.08 5.46
N ASN A 35 6.22 -15.54 4.93
CA ASN A 35 7.28 -16.32 4.29
C ASN A 35 8.66 -15.79 4.71
N GLY A 36 9.47 -16.61 5.37
CA GLY A 36 10.81 -16.21 5.82
C GLY A 36 11.77 -15.84 4.69
N GLU A 37 11.45 -16.19 3.44
CA GLU A 37 12.24 -15.86 2.25
C GLU A 37 11.77 -14.57 1.53
N GLU A 38 10.75 -13.87 2.03
CA GLU A 38 10.22 -12.65 1.40
C GLU A 38 11.05 -11.38 1.65
N GLY A 39 12.19 -11.53 2.33
CA GLY A 39 13.06 -10.44 2.76
C GLY A 39 12.58 -9.77 4.05
N THR A 40 13.42 -8.90 4.61
CA THR A 40 13.08 -8.19 5.84
C THR A 40 12.04 -7.11 5.59
N LEU A 41 11.25 -6.76 6.62
CA LEU A 41 10.30 -5.65 6.55
C LEU A 41 10.98 -4.34 6.09
N ALA A 42 12.21 -4.08 6.55
CA ALA A 42 12.99 -2.93 6.13
C ALA A 42 13.32 -2.96 4.62
N ALA A 43 13.68 -4.12 4.07
CA ALA A 43 13.91 -4.28 2.64
C ALA A 43 12.62 -4.08 1.83
N THR A 44 11.48 -4.60 2.31
CA THR A 44 10.17 -4.38 1.68
C THR A 44 9.80 -2.88 1.65
N CYS A 45 10.01 -2.16 2.76
CA CYS A 45 9.85 -0.69 2.81
C CYS A 45 10.77 0.03 1.81
N ALA A 46 12.05 -0.38 1.76
CA ALA A 46 13.06 0.26 0.92
C ALA A 46 12.80 0.12 -0.59
N THR A 47 11.93 -0.81 -1.01
CA THR A 47 11.52 -0.91 -2.43
C THR A 47 10.84 0.35 -2.97
N GLY A 48 10.21 1.15 -2.09
CA GLY A 48 9.40 2.29 -2.50
C GLY A 48 8.11 1.94 -3.24
N ASN A 49 7.78 0.65 -3.39
CA ASN A 49 6.62 0.19 -4.16
C ASN A 49 5.31 0.27 -3.36
N TYR A 50 5.37 0.22 -2.02
CA TYR A 50 4.21 0.02 -1.17
C TYR A 50 3.97 1.25 -0.28
N LYS A 51 2.76 1.80 -0.35
CA LYS A 51 2.31 2.88 0.54
C LYS A 51 1.89 2.33 1.91
N PHE A 52 1.47 1.07 1.95
CA PHE A 52 1.04 0.39 3.17
C PHE A 52 1.61 -1.04 3.20
N ILE A 53 2.06 -1.47 4.37
CA ILE A 53 2.50 -2.86 4.60
C ILE A 53 1.70 -3.39 5.79
N ASN A 54 0.90 -4.42 5.55
CA ASN A 54 0.13 -5.10 6.58
C ASN A 54 0.97 -6.25 7.15
N ILE A 55 1.31 -6.17 8.44
CA ILE A 55 2.07 -7.23 9.11
C ILE A 55 1.14 -8.42 9.38
N ALA A 56 1.54 -9.57 8.88
CA ALA A 56 0.78 -10.81 8.85
C ALA A 56 1.49 -11.90 9.67
N PHE A 57 0.91 -12.45 10.74
CA PHE A 57 -0.38 -12.09 11.37
C PHE A 57 -0.37 -12.28 12.90
N LEU A 58 -1.28 -11.57 13.58
CA LEU A 58 -1.78 -12.00 14.89
C LEU A 58 -2.69 -13.22 14.69
N SER A 59 -2.11 -14.41 14.69
CA SER A 59 -2.74 -15.66 14.27
C SER A 59 -3.72 -16.24 15.28
N SER A 60 -3.66 -15.82 16.54
CA SER A 60 -4.61 -16.23 17.59
C SER A 60 -4.92 -15.05 18.50
N PHE A 61 -6.20 -14.82 18.77
CA PHE A 61 -6.71 -13.79 19.68
C PHE A 61 -8.18 -14.06 20.04
N GLY A 62 -8.67 -13.42 21.11
CA GLY A 62 -10.06 -13.52 21.55
C GLY A 62 -10.34 -14.67 22.53
N ASN A 63 -11.56 -14.72 23.07
CA ASN A 63 -12.02 -15.77 24.00
C ASN A 63 -11.07 -16.06 25.19
N GLY A 64 -10.42 -15.02 25.73
CA GLY A 64 -9.47 -15.14 26.84
C GLY A 64 -8.13 -15.79 26.48
N GLN A 65 -7.88 -16.10 25.21
CA GLN A 65 -6.60 -16.66 24.77
C GLN A 65 -5.50 -15.59 24.75
N PRO A 66 -4.27 -15.91 25.16
CA PRO A 66 -3.12 -15.04 24.95
C PRO A 66 -2.94 -14.76 23.44
N PRO A 67 -2.78 -13.49 23.03
CA PRO A 67 -2.55 -13.16 21.63
C PRO A 67 -1.24 -13.76 21.11
N VAL A 68 -1.25 -14.32 19.91
CA VAL A 68 -0.06 -14.92 19.28
C VAL A 68 0.26 -14.19 17.98
N LEU A 69 1.42 -13.55 17.94
CA LEU A 69 2.01 -13.05 16.69
C LEU A 69 2.80 -14.20 16.03
N ASN A 70 2.55 -14.44 14.75
CA ASN A 70 3.26 -15.42 13.94
C ASN A 70 3.79 -14.69 12.70
N LEU A 71 5.12 -14.65 12.56
CA LEU A 71 5.82 -14.08 11.40
C LEU A 71 6.58 -15.18 10.65
N ALA A 72 5.99 -16.37 10.56
CA ALA A 72 6.57 -17.55 9.93
C ALA A 72 8.05 -17.76 10.33
N GLY A 73 8.95 -17.74 9.35
CA GLY A 73 10.40 -17.94 9.55
C GLY A 73 11.19 -16.68 9.89
N HIS A 74 10.57 -15.51 10.07
CA HIS A 74 11.30 -14.25 10.28
C HIS A 74 11.92 -14.14 11.67
N CYS A 75 11.17 -14.48 12.72
CA CYS A 75 11.63 -14.42 14.10
C CYS A 75 10.66 -15.16 15.04
N VAL A 76 11.05 -15.33 16.31
CA VAL A 76 10.22 -15.93 17.37
C VAL A 76 9.75 -14.83 18.34
N PRO A 77 8.51 -14.34 18.24
CA PRO A 77 8.05 -13.17 18.99
C PRO A 77 7.93 -13.38 20.50
N THR A 78 7.68 -14.62 20.93
CA THR A 78 7.38 -14.96 22.34
C THR A 78 8.51 -14.67 23.31
N ASN A 79 9.75 -14.50 22.84
CA ASN A 79 10.94 -14.30 23.66
C ASN A 79 11.57 -12.89 23.48
N GLY A 80 10.85 -11.94 22.86
CA GLY A 80 11.42 -10.64 22.48
C GLY A 80 12.50 -10.74 21.40
N GLY A 81 12.48 -11.82 20.62
CA GLY A 81 13.46 -12.12 19.57
C GLY A 81 13.18 -11.46 18.22
N CYS A 82 12.35 -10.42 18.22
CA CYS A 82 12.05 -9.52 17.10
C CYS A 82 12.22 -8.10 17.66
#